data_AF-E0SF16-F1
#
_entry.id   AF-E0SF16-F1
#
_cell.length_a   1.000
_cell.length_b   1.000
_cell.length_c   1.000
_cell.angle_alpha   90.00
_cell.angle_beta   90.00
_cell.angle_gamma   90.00
#
_symmetry.space_group_name_H-M   'P 1'
#
loop_
_entity.id
_entity.type
_entity.pdbx_description
1 polymer ?
#
loop_
_entity_poly.entity_id
_entity_poly.type
_entity_poly.pdbx_seq_one_letter_code
_entity_poly.pdbx_strand_id
1 'polypeptide(L)'
;MCFHAALHHRWCVYQLEEMDEMARERIVSALNELRSAFDLPEKQEPGQLLYSVRVLTLSERRTLFFHAGLTTQEFDQPLRRIDESDCQWAKALNRALGELHSLFAEAPDILTSIRPEHYFNAEHYFSAEHHSR
;
A
#
# COMPACT_ATOMS: atom_id res chain seq x y z
N MET A 1 -0.28 3.83 1.67
CA MET A 1 -1.52 3.61 0.89
C MET A 1 -1.65 4.55 -0.31
N CYS A 2 -1.77 5.89 -0.14
CA CYS A 2 -1.95 6.82 -1.27
C CYS A 2 -0.87 6.67 -2.37
N PHE A 3 0.40 6.49 -2.00
CA PHE A 3 1.48 6.24 -2.96
C PHE A 3 1.30 4.92 -3.75
N HIS A 4 0.95 3.84 -3.06
CA HIS A 4 0.77 2.50 -3.66
C HIS A 4 -0.47 2.44 -4.56
N ALA A 5 -1.57 3.08 -4.15
CA ALA A 5 -2.80 3.19 -4.94
C ALA A 5 -2.73 4.25 -6.06
N ALA A 6 -1.56 4.88 -6.28
CA ALA A 6 -1.35 5.98 -7.22
C ALA A 6 -2.38 7.12 -7.07
N LEU A 7 -2.72 7.46 -5.82
CA LEU A 7 -3.64 8.53 -5.51
C LEU A 7 -2.89 9.87 -5.43
N HIS A 8 -3.49 10.89 -6.03
CA HIS A 8 -3.00 12.26 -5.87
C HIS A 8 -3.25 12.74 -4.44
N HIS A 9 -2.39 13.61 -3.90
CA HIS A 9 -2.46 14.06 -2.49
C HIS A 9 -3.84 14.59 -2.09
N ARG A 10 -4.55 15.25 -3.02
CA ARG A 10 -5.90 15.79 -2.83
C ARG A 10 -6.95 14.74 -2.44
N TRP A 11 -6.69 13.47 -2.72
CA TRP A 11 -7.62 12.38 -2.43
C TRP A 11 -7.47 11.85 -1.00
N CYS A 12 -6.36 12.16 -0.32
CA CYS A 12 -6.12 11.67 1.03
C CYS A 12 -6.93 12.45 2.11
N VAL A 13 -7.78 13.41 1.71
CA VAL A 13 -8.72 14.13 2.61
C VAL A 13 -10.19 13.71 2.42
N TYR A 14 -10.49 12.93 1.37
CA TYR A 14 -11.84 12.43 1.12
C TYR A 14 -12.09 11.16 1.91
N GLN A 15 -13.32 10.97 2.38
CA GLN A 15 -13.77 9.67 2.85
C GLN A 15 -13.87 8.70 1.68
N LEU A 16 -13.68 7.40 1.93
CA LEU A 16 -13.69 6.37 0.88
C LEU A 16 -14.97 6.43 0.04
N GLU A 17 -16.13 6.67 0.67
CA GLU A 17 -17.43 6.78 0.00
C GLU A 17 -17.54 7.98 -0.96
N GLU A 18 -16.80 9.05 -0.70
CA GLU A 18 -16.78 10.27 -1.51
C GLU A 18 -15.86 10.14 -2.74
N MET A 19 -15.02 9.09 -2.78
CA MET A 19 -14.10 8.83 -3.88
C MET A 19 -14.84 8.16 -5.05
N ASP A 20 -14.38 8.40 -6.28
CA ASP A 20 -14.90 7.67 -7.45
C ASP A 20 -14.61 6.17 -7.36
N GLU A 21 -15.39 5.37 -8.08
CA GLU A 21 -15.30 3.90 -8.06
C GLU A 21 -13.89 3.39 -8.37
N MET A 22 -13.26 3.93 -9.40
CA MET A 22 -11.91 3.55 -9.81
C MET A 22 -10.86 3.88 -8.73
N ALA A 23 -11.02 4.98 -8.01
CA ALA A 23 -10.16 5.34 -6.89
C ALA A 23 -10.39 4.42 -5.67
N ARG A 24 -11.64 4.05 -5.38
CA ARG A 24 -11.97 3.07 -4.34
C ARG A 24 -11.38 1.70 -4.65
N GLU A 25 -11.55 1.21 -5.87
CA GLU A 25 -10.97 -0.06 -6.33
C GLU A 25 -9.45 -0.08 -6.19
N ARG A 26 -8.77 1.00 -6.58
CA ARG A 26 -7.31 1.11 -6.42
C ARG A 26 -6.87 1.09 -4.97
N ILE A 27 -7.63 1.69 -4.05
CA ILE A 27 -7.35 1.60 -2.61
C ILE A 27 -7.50 0.17 -2.12
N VAL A 28 -8.59 -0.49 -2.50
CA VAL A 28 -8.88 -1.86 -2.08
C VAL A 28 -7.85 -2.86 -2.63
N SER A 29 -7.47 -2.73 -3.90
CA SER A 29 -6.39 -3.51 -4.49
C SER A 29 -5.07 -3.26 -3.75
N ALA A 30 -4.72 -1.99 -3.52
CA ALA A 30 -3.51 -1.63 -2.78
C ALA A 30 -3.49 -2.18 -1.36
N LEU A 31 -4.63 -2.19 -0.66
CA LEU A 31 -4.78 -2.79 0.67
C LEU A 31 -4.52 -4.29 0.63
N ASN A 32 -5.12 -5.00 -0.32
CA ASN A 32 -4.95 -6.44 -0.47
C ASN A 32 -3.51 -6.82 -0.86
N GLU A 33 -2.91 -6.07 -1.79
CA GLU A 33 -1.51 -6.25 -2.19
C GLU A 33 -0.57 -6.03 -1.02
N LEU A 34 -0.73 -4.95 -0.26
CA LEU A 34 0.11 -4.65 0.89
C LEU A 34 -0.10 -5.67 2.03
N ARG A 35 -1.35 -6.10 2.26
CA ARG A 35 -1.63 -7.18 3.21
C ARG A 35 -0.89 -8.45 2.84
N SER A 36 -0.95 -8.88 1.58
CA SER A 36 -0.23 -10.05 1.10
C SER A 36 1.29 -9.88 1.15
N ALA A 37 1.80 -8.67 0.85
CA ALA A 37 3.24 -8.40 0.82
C ALA A 37 3.87 -8.39 2.22
N PHE A 38 3.11 -7.96 3.22
CA PHE A 38 3.55 -7.88 4.61
C PHE A 38 3.01 -9.01 5.50
N ASP A 39 2.36 -10.03 4.93
CA ASP A 39 2.01 -11.28 5.60
C ASP A 39 3.27 -12.14 5.82
N LEU A 40 4.16 -11.61 6.66
CA LEU A 40 5.44 -12.21 7.01
C LEU A 40 5.31 -12.88 8.38
N PRO A 41 5.98 -14.02 8.61
CA PRO A 41 5.93 -14.69 9.91
C PRO A 41 6.32 -13.73 11.03
N GLU A 42 5.51 -13.70 12.10
CA GLU A 42 5.61 -12.79 13.26
C GLU A 42 7.01 -12.79 13.92
N LYS A 43 7.80 -13.84 13.70
CA LYS A 43 9.19 -13.96 14.14
C LYS A 43 10.14 -13.99 12.95
N GLN A 44 10.70 -12.83 12.62
CA GLN A 44 11.85 -12.76 11.73
C GLN A 44 13.12 -13.10 12.51
N GLU A 45 13.86 -14.10 12.05
CA GLU A 45 15.18 -14.40 12.62
C GLU A 45 16.17 -13.26 12.29
N PRO A 46 17.15 -12.99 13.17
CA PRO A 46 18.23 -12.04 12.88
C PRO A 46 18.90 -12.35 11.54
N GLY A 47 18.96 -11.38 10.63
CA GLY A 47 19.54 -11.54 9.30
C GLY A 47 18.54 -11.85 8.17
N GLN A 48 17.24 -11.97 8.46
CA GLN A 48 16.21 -12.15 7.41
C GLN A 48 15.74 -10.85 6.76
N LEU A 49 16.05 -9.68 7.34
CA LEU A 49 15.55 -8.40 6.86
C LEU A 49 15.89 -8.14 5.39
N LEU A 50 17.15 -8.36 4.97
CA LEU A 50 17.51 -8.17 3.57
C LEU A 50 16.70 -9.09 2.65
N TYR A 51 16.50 -10.35 3.04
CA TYR A 51 15.68 -11.28 2.27
C TYR A 51 14.23 -10.77 2.14
N SER A 52 13.60 -10.38 3.25
CA SER A 52 12.25 -9.83 3.25
C SER A 52 12.14 -8.57 2.39
N VAL A 53 13.11 -7.66 2.47
CA VAL A 53 13.10 -6.46 1.61
C VAL A 53 13.30 -6.81 0.14
N ARG A 54 14.10 -7.83 -0.19
CA ARG A 54 14.38 -8.22 -1.58
C ARG A 54 13.21 -8.87 -2.30
N VAL A 55 12.32 -9.57 -1.57
CA VAL A 55 11.14 -10.20 -2.18
C VAL A 55 10.02 -9.20 -2.47
N LEU A 56 10.05 -8.02 -1.85
CA LEU A 56 9.07 -6.96 -2.08
C LEU A 56 9.24 -6.28 -3.45
N THR A 57 8.11 -5.95 -4.07
CA THR A 57 8.05 -5.12 -5.27
C THR A 57 8.58 -3.71 -5.00
N LEU A 58 8.80 -2.91 -6.05
CA LEU A 58 9.32 -1.55 -5.90
C LEU A 58 8.36 -0.66 -5.10
N SER A 59 7.04 -0.78 -5.31
CA SER A 59 6.02 0.00 -4.61
C SER A 59 5.89 -0.41 -3.14
N GLU A 60 5.95 -1.70 -2.84
CA GLU A 60 5.99 -2.22 -1.47
C GLU A 60 7.25 -1.78 -0.72
N ARG A 61 8.43 -1.87 -1.35
CA ARG A 61 9.68 -1.38 -0.75
C ARG A 61 9.61 0.10 -0.44
N ARG A 62 9.05 0.92 -1.35
CA ARG A 62 8.85 2.35 -1.08
C ARG A 62 7.92 2.56 0.11
N THR A 63 6.83 1.80 0.20
CA THR A 63 5.92 1.85 1.35
C THR A 63 6.66 1.53 2.64
N LEU A 64 7.46 0.46 2.68
CA LEU A 64 8.26 0.09 3.85
C LEU A 64 9.28 1.17 4.25
N PHE A 65 10.07 1.67 3.29
CA PHE A 65 11.14 2.63 3.57
C PHE A 65 10.58 3.97 4.06
N PHE A 66 9.51 4.47 3.43
CA PHE A 66 8.89 5.72 3.86
C PHE A 66 8.12 5.57 5.17
N HIS A 67 7.50 4.41 5.45
CA HIS A 67 6.92 4.12 6.75
C HIS A 67 7.99 4.08 7.86
N ALA A 68 9.19 3.56 7.54
CA ALA A 68 10.35 3.59 8.44
C ALA A 68 10.95 5.01 8.64
N GLY A 69 10.43 6.03 7.95
CA GLY A 69 10.92 7.40 8.02
C GLY A 69 12.19 7.66 7.20
N LEU A 70 12.56 6.74 6.30
CA LEU A 70 13.71 6.90 5.43
C LEU A 70 13.39 7.89 4.30
N THR A 71 14.41 8.63 3.90
CA THR A 71 14.37 9.58 2.80
C THR A 71 14.55 8.89 1.45
N THR A 72 14.25 9.61 0.36
CA THR A 72 14.54 9.14 -1.00
C THR A 72 16.03 8.82 -1.19
N GLN A 73 16.92 9.61 -0.58
CA GLN A 73 18.36 9.37 -0.68
C GLN A 73 18.78 8.04 -0.06
N GLU A 74 18.12 7.63 1.02
CA GLU A 74 18.37 6.35 1.69
C GLU A 74 17.73 5.19 0.92
N PHE A 75 16.55 5.41 0.33
CA PHE A 75 15.89 4.45 -0.55
C PHE A 75 16.70 4.13 -1.81
N ASP A 76 17.37 5.13 -2.40
CA ASP A 76 18.16 4.98 -3.62
C ASP A 76 19.48 4.23 -3.39
N GLN A 77 19.82 3.91 -2.13
CA GLN A 77 21.04 3.19 -1.79
C GLN A 77 20.89 1.68 -2.06
N PRO A 78 22.01 0.97 -2.35
CA PRO A 78 21.95 -0.46 -2.61
C PRO A 78 21.37 -1.24 -1.42
N LEU A 79 20.43 -2.15 -1.67
CA LEU A 79 19.77 -2.94 -0.61
C LEU A 79 20.76 -3.71 0.28
N ARG A 80 21.90 -4.16 -0.26
CA ARG A 80 22.96 -4.84 0.50
C ARG A 80 23.44 -4.05 1.72
N ARG A 81 23.26 -2.73 1.73
CA ARG A 81 23.62 -1.84 2.82
C ARG A 81 22.86 -2.16 4.11
N ILE A 82 21.72 -2.84 4.03
CA ILE A 82 20.95 -3.30 5.21
C ILE A 82 21.78 -4.25 6.10
N ASP A 83 22.66 -5.06 5.52
CA ASP A 83 23.49 -6.03 6.26
C ASP A 83 24.84 -5.45 6.71
N GLU A 84 25.15 -4.21 6.32
CA GLU A 84 26.38 -3.54 6.75
C GLU A 84 26.27 -3.15 8.24
N SER A 85 27.34 -3.36 9.01
CA SER A 85 27.33 -3.19 10.47
C SER A 85 27.06 -1.76 10.94
N ASP A 86 27.33 -0.76 10.10
CA ASP A 86 27.10 0.66 10.35
C ASP A 86 25.73 1.15 9.84
N CYS A 87 24.90 0.25 9.28
CA CYS A 87 23.59 0.59 8.76
C CYS A 87 22.63 1.03 9.87
N GLN A 88 22.27 2.31 9.86
CA GLN A 88 21.33 2.87 10.82
C GLN A 88 19.85 2.54 10.50
N TRP A 89 19.58 2.07 9.27
CA TRP A 89 18.23 1.83 8.78
C TRP A 89 17.67 0.47 9.18
N ALA A 90 18.53 -0.53 9.38
CA ALA A 90 18.10 -1.91 9.60
C ALA A 90 17.13 -2.04 10.79
N LYS A 91 17.38 -1.29 11.87
CA LYS A 91 16.49 -1.26 13.04
C LYS A 91 15.15 -0.59 12.72
N ALA A 92 15.16 0.51 11.98
CA ALA A 92 13.94 1.23 11.58
C ALA A 92 13.09 0.39 10.61
N LEU A 93 13.73 -0.27 9.64
CA LEU A 93 13.07 -1.16 8.68
C LEU A 93 12.44 -2.38 9.36
N ASN A 94 13.15 -3.05 10.28
CA ASN A 94 12.58 -4.16 11.04
C ASN A 94 11.35 -3.74 11.85
N ARG A 95 11.43 -2.58 12.52
CA ARG A 95 10.28 -2.02 13.25
C ARG A 95 9.11 -1.74 12.33
N ALA A 96 9.36 -1.05 11.21
CA ALA A 96 8.34 -0.71 10.22
C ALA A 96 7.67 -1.96 9.63
N LEU A 97 8.44 -3.02 9.40
CA LEU A 97 7.94 -4.28 8.88
C LEU A 97 6.96 -4.95 9.85
N GLY A 98 7.27 -4.97 11.15
CA GLY A 98 6.34 -5.46 12.18
C GLY A 98 5.10 -4.59 12.36
N GLU A 99 5.25 -3.26 12.27
CA GLU A 99 4.12 -2.32 12.31
C GLU A 99 3.18 -2.51 11.12
N LEU A 100 3.72 -2.65 9.90
CA LEU A 100 2.92 -2.89 8.69
C LEU A 100 2.26 -4.26 8.70
N HIS A 101 2.96 -5.32 9.14
CA HIS A 101 2.35 -6.64 9.34
C HIS A 101 1.15 -6.54 10.28
N SER A 102 1.32 -5.94 11.46
CA SER A 102 0.24 -5.81 12.46
C SER A 102 -0.92 -4.98 11.91
N LEU A 103 -0.62 -3.87 11.24
CA LEU A 103 -1.62 -2.98 10.64
C LEU A 103 -2.51 -3.70 9.61
N PHE A 104 -1.93 -4.55 8.77
CA PHE A 104 -2.67 -5.25 7.72
C PHE A 104 -3.27 -6.59 8.17
N ALA A 105 -2.68 -7.24 9.18
CA ALA A 105 -3.25 -8.43 9.81
C ALA A 105 -4.55 -8.11 10.57
N GLU A 106 -4.62 -6.95 11.22
CA GLU A 106 -5.80 -6.49 11.96
C GLU A 106 -6.80 -5.70 11.09
N ALA A 107 -6.49 -5.47 9.81
CA ALA A 107 -7.36 -4.70 8.93
C ALA A 107 -8.68 -5.46 8.69
N PRO A 108 -9.85 -4.83 8.93
CA PRO A 108 -11.14 -5.49 8.72
C PRO A 108 -11.30 -5.89 7.26
N ASP A 109 -11.69 -7.14 6.99
CA ASP A 109 -12.00 -7.63 5.64
C ASP A 109 -13.05 -6.74 4.94
N ILE A 110 -13.88 -6.04 5.72
CA ILE A 110 -14.93 -5.13 5.27
C ILE A 110 -14.39 -3.94 4.46
N LEU A 111 -13.19 -3.42 4.76
CA LEU A 111 -12.57 -2.35 3.96
C LEU A 111 -12.08 -2.85 2.60
N THR A 112 -11.93 -4.17 2.44
CA THR A 112 -11.49 -4.80 1.18
C THR A 112 -12.64 -5.40 0.36
N SER A 113 -13.85 -5.49 0.94
CA SER A 113 -15.05 -5.94 0.23
C SER A 113 -15.80 -4.72 -0.33
N ILE A 114 -15.46 -4.29 -1.55
CA ILE A 114 -16.46 -3.55 -2.33
C ILE A 114 -17.58 -4.55 -2.62
N ARG A 115 -18.79 -4.24 -2.15
CA ARG A 115 -19.94 -5.14 -2.40
C ARG A 115 -20.14 -5.29 -3.91
N PRO A 116 -20.29 -6.52 -4.44
CA PRO A 116 -20.49 -6.79 -5.87
C PRO A 116 -21.60 -5.94 -6.51
N GLU A 117 -22.61 -5.58 -5.73
CA GLU A 117 -23.75 -4.76 -6.17
C GLU A 117 -23.34 -3.37 -6.70
N HIS A 118 -22.16 -2.86 -6.32
CA HIS A 118 -21.69 -1.56 -6.81
C HIS A 118 -21.05 -1.62 -8.20
N TYR A 119 -20.60 -2.79 -8.66
CA TYR A 119 -19.99 -2.99 -9.99
C TYR A 119 -21.02 -2.98 -11.14
N PHE A 120 -22.31 -3.18 -10.83
CA PHE A 120 -23.36 -3.36 -11.85
C PHE A 120 -24.26 -2.13 -12.07
N ASN A 121 -24.07 -1.04 -11.32
CA ASN A 121 -24.86 0.18 -11.52
C ASN A 121 -24.26 1.08 -12.63
N ALA A 122 -23.97 0.49 -13.79
CA ALA A 122 -23.59 1.19 -15.01
C ALA A 122 -24.79 1.68 -15.83
N GLU A 123 -26.00 1.78 -15.25
CA GLU A 123 -27.20 2.23 -15.98
C GLU A 123 -27.43 3.74 -15.97
N HIS A 124 -26.52 4.55 -15.42
CA HIS A 124 -26.66 6.02 -15.41
C HIS A 124 -25.68 6.79 -16.31
N TYR A 125 -25.01 6.14 -17.27
CA TYR A 125 -24.13 6.81 -18.24
C TYR A 125 -24.59 6.80 -19.70
N PHE A 126 -25.81 6.33 -19.99
CA PHE A 126 -26.42 6.44 -21.33
C PHE A 126 -27.84 6.97 -21.26
N SER A 127 -28.02 8.25 -20.92
CA SER A 127 -29.20 8.99 -21.37
C SER A 127 -28.95 10.49 -21.38
N ALA A 128 -28.25 10.96 -22.41
CA ALA A 128 -28.35 12.33 -22.89
C ALA A 128 -27.96 12.42 -24.37
N GLU A 129 -28.59 11.62 -25.22
CA GLU A 129 -28.78 12.05 -26.61
C GLU A 129 -30.02 12.94 -26.70
N HIS A 130 -29.82 14.06 -27.38
CA HIS A 130 -30.83 14.90 -28.03
C HIS A 130 -31.79 15.68 -27.14
N HIS A 131 -31.55 17.00 -27.03
CA HIS A 131 -32.51 18.03 -27.44
C HIS A 131 -31.90 19.44 -27.31
N SER A 132 -31.73 20.12 -28.45
CA SER A 132 -31.91 21.57 -28.69
C SER A 132 -31.33 21.85 -30.08
N ARG A 133 -32.17 21.85 -31.12
CA ARG A 133 -32.79 23.05 -31.73
C ARG A 133 -31.78 24.06 -32.26
#